data_AF-A0A1H0X7D9-F1
#
_entry.id   AF-A0A1H0X7D9-F1
#
_cell.length_a   1.000
_cell.length_b   1.000
_cell.length_c   1.000
_cell.angle_alpha   90.00
_cell.angle_beta   90.00
_cell.angle_gamma   90.00
#
_symmetry.space_group_name_H-M   'P 1'
#
loop_
_entity.id
_entity.type
_entity.pdbx_description
1 polymer ?
#
loop_
_entity_poly.entity_id
_entity_poly.type
_entity_poly.pdbx_seq_one_letter_code
_entity_poly.pdbx_strand_id
1 'polypeptide(L)'
;MRTHQLWAATVSKTPADVQAVIQLMHHLNVDPEELLAAARPHNLATFEQFVPLVLEARKGQATRSLLESYCNRIVSCWGTRRLDEPTPREVGDLIELFRATAQRRRDHTDGSGAAKNAYHALDSVYRFAVQEGVLWSRQNPMAWGTKPRQAKSRRHALSPQLVLHLRTSTR
;
A
#
# COMPACT_ATOMS: atom_id res chain seq x y z
N MET A 1 -18.66 -16.58 -22.05
CA MET A 1 -17.20 -16.65 -22.23
C MET A 1 -16.77 -15.43 -23.06
N ARG A 2 -16.29 -14.36 -22.41
CA ARG A 2 -15.80 -13.16 -23.10
C ARG A 2 -14.30 -13.03 -22.82
N THR A 3 -13.56 -12.89 -23.91
CA THR A 3 -12.11 -12.74 -24.02
C THR A 3 -11.67 -11.38 -23.49
N HIS A 4 -10.90 -11.37 -22.40
CA HIS A 4 -10.07 -10.22 -22.02
C HIS A 4 -8.69 -10.39 -22.69
N GLN A 5 -8.57 -9.92 -23.93
CA GLN A 5 -7.28 -9.53 -24.51
C GLN A 5 -7.32 -8.01 -24.72
N LEU A 6 -6.15 -7.38 -24.56
CA LEU A 6 -5.78 -5.97 -24.76
C LEU A 6 -5.35 -5.23 -23.48
N TRP A 7 -4.12 -5.50 -23.03
CA TRP A 7 -3.12 -4.52 -22.54
C TRP A 7 -1.82 -5.33 -22.33
N ALA A 8 -0.60 -4.95 -22.69
CA ALA A 8 -0.02 -3.68 -23.06
C ALA A 8 0.88 -3.88 -24.28
N ALA A 9 0.73 -3.02 -25.30
CA ALA A 9 1.83 -2.80 -26.22
C ALA A 9 2.88 -2.01 -25.44
N THR A 10 3.97 -2.66 -25.04
CA THR A 10 5.16 -1.97 -24.57
C THR A 10 5.68 -1.18 -25.76
N VAL A 11 5.39 0.13 -25.82
CA VAL A 11 6.00 1.01 -26.81
C VAL A 11 7.49 1.01 -26.51
N SER A 12 8.27 0.24 -27.27
CA SER A 12 9.71 0.29 -27.23
C SER A 12 10.12 1.66 -27.78
N LYS A 13 10.67 2.54 -26.93
CA LYS A 13 11.23 3.82 -27.37
C LYS A 13 12.39 3.56 -28.32
N THR A 14 12.31 4.05 -29.55
CA THR A 14 13.45 4.03 -30.47
C THR A 14 14.39 5.20 -30.16
N PRO A 15 15.68 5.12 -30.52
CA PRO A 15 16.60 6.25 -30.41
C PRO A 15 16.11 7.51 -31.14
N ALA A 16 15.37 7.33 -32.25
CA ALA A 16 14.77 8.42 -33.01
C ALA A 16 13.67 9.14 -32.22
N ASP A 17 12.83 8.40 -31.49
CA ASP A 17 11.78 8.98 -30.64
C ASP A 17 12.39 9.82 -29.52
N VAL A 18 13.47 9.33 -28.91
CA VAL A 18 14.19 10.07 -27.86
C VAL A 18 14.81 11.35 -28.42
N GLN A 19 15.44 11.28 -29.59
CA GLN A 19 16.05 12.45 -30.24
C GLN A 19 15.02 13.52 -30.61
N ALA A 20 13.85 13.11 -31.13
CA ALA A 20 12.76 14.02 -31.48
C ALA A 20 12.21 14.75 -30.24
N VAL A 21 12.06 14.04 -29.12
CA VAL A 21 11.64 14.66 -27.85
C VAL A 21 12.69 15.66 -27.36
N ILE A 22 13.98 15.33 -27.41
CA ILE A 22 15.07 16.24 -27.01
C ILE A 22 15.04 17.52 -27.86
N GLN A 23 14.89 17.39 -29.18
CA GLN A 23 14.81 18.55 -30.09
C GLN A 23 13.60 19.44 -29.78
N LEU A 24 12.44 18.84 -29.51
CA LEU A 24 11.24 19.59 -29.12
C LEU A 24 11.42 20.33 -27.80
N MET A 25 12.03 19.68 -26.79
CA MET A 25 12.31 20.31 -25.51
C MET A 25 13.27 21.50 -25.63
N HIS A 26 14.32 21.35 -26.45
CA HIS A 26 15.25 22.43 -26.74
C HIS A 26 14.57 23.58 -27.51
N HIS A 27 13.64 23.27 -28.43
CA HIS A 27 12.88 24.28 -29.16
C HIS A 27 11.94 25.08 -28.24
N LEU A 28 11.30 24.39 -27.29
CA LEU A 28 10.42 25.01 -26.30
C LEU A 28 11.19 25.70 -25.15
N ASN A 29 12.51 25.51 -25.08
CA ASN A 29 13.37 25.98 -23.99
C ASN A 29 12.87 25.54 -22.61
N VAL A 30 12.40 24.29 -22.52
CA VAL A 30 11.90 23.68 -21.28
C VAL A 30 12.87 22.61 -20.79
N ASP A 31 13.25 22.68 -19.52
CA ASP A 31 14.09 21.68 -18.89
C ASP A 31 13.29 20.40 -18.55
N PRO A 32 13.87 19.19 -18.69
CA PRO A 32 13.20 17.96 -18.28
C PRO A 32 12.67 17.98 -16.85
N GLU A 33 13.43 18.54 -15.91
CA GLU A 33 13.03 18.60 -14.51
C GLU A 33 11.86 19.58 -14.31
N GLU A 34 11.86 20.70 -15.03
CA GLU A 34 10.77 21.68 -15.01
C GLU A 34 9.49 21.10 -15.61
N LEU A 35 9.59 20.36 -16.72
CA LEU A 35 8.45 19.67 -17.33
C LEU A 35 7.87 18.61 -16.38
N LEU A 36 8.73 17.86 -15.69
CA LEU A 36 8.32 16.85 -14.70
C LEU A 36 7.69 17.49 -13.47
N ALA A 37 8.20 18.64 -13.03
CA ALA A 37 7.61 19.42 -11.95
C ALA A 37 6.23 19.96 -12.35
N ALA A 38 6.10 20.58 -13.54
CA ALA A 38 4.85 21.11 -14.06
C ALA A 38 3.78 20.03 -14.29
N ALA A 39 4.20 18.84 -14.73
CA ALA A 39 3.30 17.68 -14.90
C ALA A 39 2.86 17.05 -13.57
N ARG A 40 3.51 17.41 -12.45
CA ARG A 40 3.13 16.90 -11.12
C ARG A 40 1.82 17.57 -10.71
N PRO A 41 0.80 16.83 -10.23
CA PRO A 41 -0.38 17.47 -9.66
C PRO A 41 0.06 18.34 -8.48
N HIS A 42 -0.10 19.66 -8.58
CA HIS A 42 0.40 20.59 -7.56
C HIS A 42 -0.40 20.56 -6.25
N ASN A 43 -1.44 19.73 -6.16
CA ASN A 43 -2.32 19.62 -5.00
C ASN A 43 -2.70 18.15 -4.75
N LEU A 44 -1.70 17.31 -4.44
CA LEU A 44 -1.95 15.92 -4.10
C LEU A 44 -2.71 15.83 -2.77
N ALA A 45 -3.73 14.98 -2.74
CA ALA A 45 -4.56 14.77 -1.56
C ALA A 45 -3.70 14.35 -0.36
N THR A 46 -4.10 14.82 0.82
CA THR A 46 -3.51 14.35 2.09
C THR A 46 -4.08 12.99 2.49
N PHE A 47 -3.45 12.31 3.45
CA PHE A 47 -3.96 11.02 3.93
C PHE A 47 -5.37 11.13 4.50
N GLU A 48 -5.68 12.19 5.26
CA GLU A 48 -7.02 12.40 5.82
C GLU A 48 -8.10 12.61 4.75
N GLN A 49 -7.74 13.21 3.61
CA GLN A 49 -8.65 13.42 2.48
C GLN A 49 -8.84 12.14 1.66
N PHE A 50 -7.76 11.37 1.48
CA PHE A 50 -7.75 10.25 0.54
C PHE A 50 -8.18 8.91 1.14
N VAL A 51 -7.82 8.64 2.40
CA VAL A 51 -8.14 7.38 3.08
C VAL A 51 -9.65 7.07 3.12
N PRO A 52 -10.56 8.04 3.35
CA PRO A 52 -11.99 7.79 3.24
C PRO A 52 -12.39 7.19 1.88
N LEU A 53 -11.85 7.71 0.77
CA LEU A 53 -12.14 7.20 -0.58
C LEU A 53 -11.69 5.74 -0.75
N VAL A 54 -10.52 5.40 -0.20
CA VAL A 54 -10.00 4.02 -0.20
C VAL A 54 -10.93 3.07 0.57
N LEU A 55 -11.44 3.49 1.73
CA LEU A 55 -12.36 2.69 2.53
C LEU A 55 -13.69 2.50 1.82
N GLU A 56 -14.22 3.56 1.22
CA GLU A 56 -15.46 3.53 0.44
C GLU A 56 -15.37 2.59 -0.76
N ALA A 57 -14.27 2.64 -1.52
CA ALA A 57 -14.00 1.72 -2.63
C ALA A 57 -13.90 0.23 -2.19
N ARG A 58 -13.72 -0.03 -0.88
CA ARG A 58 -13.58 -1.37 -0.29
C ARG A 58 -14.81 -1.85 0.47
N LYS A 59 -15.94 -1.15 0.37
CA LYS A 59 -17.22 -1.59 0.95
C LYS A 59 -17.55 -3.03 0.54
N GLY A 60 -18.10 -3.80 1.48
CA GLY A 60 -18.52 -5.18 1.28
C GLY A 60 -17.40 -6.24 1.36
N GLN A 61 -16.13 -5.85 1.49
CA GLN A 61 -15.03 -6.80 1.68
C GLN A 61 -14.93 -7.24 3.15
N ALA A 62 -14.83 -8.55 3.39
CA ALA A 62 -14.70 -9.11 4.74
C ALA A 62 -13.48 -8.55 5.52
N THR A 63 -12.45 -8.11 4.81
CA THR A 63 -11.22 -7.54 5.38
C THR A 63 -11.33 -6.05 5.71
N ARG A 64 -12.45 -5.37 5.36
CA ARG A 64 -12.58 -3.92 5.51
C ARG A 64 -12.38 -3.47 6.96
N SER A 65 -13.07 -4.07 7.93
CA SER A 65 -13.01 -3.63 9.33
C SER A 65 -11.58 -3.69 9.90
N LEU A 66 -10.82 -4.72 9.54
CA LEU A 66 -9.42 -4.83 9.94
C LEU A 66 -8.55 -3.77 9.25
N LEU A 67 -8.73 -3.57 7.93
CA LEU A 67 -8.01 -2.53 7.18
C LEU A 67 -8.33 -1.13 7.69
N GLU A 68 -9.60 -0.86 7.99
CA GLU A 68 -10.11 0.41 8.52
C GLU A 68 -9.41 0.82 9.80
N SER A 69 -9.24 -0.12 10.74
CA SER A 69 -8.47 0.14 11.97
C SER A 69 -7.04 0.61 11.68
N TYR A 70 -6.35 0.00 10.72
CA TYR A 70 -4.97 0.39 10.37
C TYR A 70 -4.92 1.67 9.51
N CYS A 71 -5.89 1.88 8.62
CA CYS A 71 -6.06 3.11 7.88
C CYS A 71 -6.26 4.31 8.82
N ASN A 72 -7.11 4.15 9.85
CA ASN A 72 -7.32 5.21 10.85
C ASN A 72 -6.03 5.52 11.62
N ARG A 73 -5.25 4.49 11.99
CA ARG A 73 -3.93 4.71 12.62
C ARG A 73 -2.95 5.43 11.70
N ILE A 74 -2.95 5.12 10.40
CA ILE A 74 -2.13 5.84 9.41
C ILE A 74 -2.53 7.31 9.38
N VAL A 75 -3.84 7.63 9.32
CA VAL A 75 -4.34 9.01 9.36
C VAL A 75 -3.96 9.70 10.67
N SER A 76 -3.97 9.01 11.81
CA SER A 76 -3.50 9.60 13.07
C SER A 76 -2.02 9.99 13.04
N CYS A 77 -1.18 9.28 12.27
CA CYS A 77 0.24 9.57 12.16
C CYS A 77 0.56 10.57 11.04
N TRP A 78 -0.12 10.47 9.90
CA TRP A 78 0.23 11.17 8.65
C TRP A 78 -0.93 11.95 8.03
N GLY A 79 -2.02 12.18 8.76
CA GLY A 79 -3.28 12.75 8.23
C GLY A 79 -3.09 14.00 7.37
N THR A 80 -2.29 14.95 7.85
CA THR A 80 -2.01 16.22 7.18
C THR A 80 -0.92 16.13 6.11
N ARG A 81 -0.18 15.01 6.04
CA ARG A 81 0.86 14.81 5.03
C ARG A 81 0.24 14.51 3.68
N ARG A 82 0.85 14.98 2.60
CA ARG A 82 0.49 14.61 1.23
C ARG A 82 0.90 13.16 0.95
N LEU A 83 0.20 12.52 0.02
CA LEU A 83 0.53 11.15 -0.39
C LEU A 83 1.92 10.99 -1.01
N ASP A 84 2.54 12.05 -1.56
CA ASP A 84 3.88 11.99 -2.17
C ASP A 84 5.03 12.36 -1.21
N GLU A 85 4.73 12.76 0.02
CA GLU A 85 5.75 13.14 1.00
C GLU A 85 6.46 11.95 1.68
N PRO A 86 5.78 10.84 2.05
CA PRO A 86 6.44 9.76 2.75
C PRO A 86 7.46 9.03 1.88
N THR A 87 8.68 8.94 2.40
CA THR A 87 9.76 8.18 1.80
C THR A 87 9.60 6.67 2.06
N PRO A 88 10.23 5.79 1.25
CA PRO A 88 10.24 4.36 1.50
C PRO A 88 10.77 3.97 2.90
N ARG A 89 11.71 4.75 3.44
CA ARG A 89 12.23 4.56 4.81
C ARG A 89 11.16 4.83 5.85
N GLU A 90 10.50 5.98 5.77
CA GLU A 90 9.44 6.35 6.73
C GLU A 90 8.25 5.38 6.70
N VAL A 91 7.94 4.81 5.52
CA VAL A 91 7.00 3.70 5.38
C VAL A 91 7.43 2.48 6.19
N GLY A 92 8.71 2.09 6.10
CA GLY A 92 9.27 1.03 6.93
C GLY A 92 9.19 1.33 8.42
N ASP A 93 9.56 2.56 8.80
CA ASP A 93 9.55 3.02 10.20
C ASP A 93 8.13 3.02 10.79
N LEU A 94 7.12 3.43 10.01
CA LEU A 94 5.72 3.40 10.44
C LEU A 94 5.21 1.97 10.65
N ILE A 95 5.59 1.04 9.78
CA ILE A 95 5.22 -0.37 9.92
C ILE A 95 5.84 -0.96 11.19
N GLU A 96 7.11 -0.65 11.47
CA GLU A 96 7.80 -1.12 12.68
C GLU A 96 7.23 -0.46 13.94
N LEU A 97 6.84 0.83 13.89
CA LEU A 97 6.11 1.49 14.97
C LEU A 97 4.81 0.73 15.29
N PHE A 98 4.05 0.32 14.28
CA PHE A 98 2.80 -0.42 14.49
C PHE A 98 3.02 -1.84 15.01
N ARG A 99 4.15 -2.46 14.66
CA ARG A 99 4.60 -3.74 15.23
C ARG A 99 4.94 -3.59 16.71
N ALA A 100 5.75 -2.60 17.05
CA ALA A 100 6.23 -2.36 18.42
C ALA A 100 5.09 -1.97 19.37
N THR A 101 4.10 -1.22 18.89
CA THR A 101 2.92 -0.80 19.64
C THR A 101 1.77 -1.81 19.61
N ALA A 102 1.97 -2.99 19.01
CA ALA A 102 0.95 -4.03 18.98
C ALA A 102 0.61 -4.51 20.40
N GLN A 103 -0.69 -4.63 20.69
CA GLN A 103 -1.16 -5.06 22.00
C GLN A 103 -0.63 -6.46 22.34
N ARG A 104 0.13 -6.56 23.43
CA ARG A 104 0.62 -7.84 23.95
C ARG A 104 -0.53 -8.61 24.60
N ARG A 105 -0.92 -9.73 23.99
CA ARG A 105 -1.86 -10.73 24.54
C ARG A 105 -1.11 -12.01 24.91
N ARG A 106 -1.77 -12.94 25.62
CA ARG A 106 -1.19 -14.24 25.99
C ARG A 106 -0.57 -15.00 24.80
N ASP A 107 -1.19 -14.89 23.62
CA ASP A 107 -0.72 -15.53 22.38
C ASP A 107 0.08 -14.60 21.46
N HIS A 108 0.66 -13.52 22.02
CA HIS A 108 1.35 -12.50 21.24
C HIS A 108 2.52 -13.11 20.45
N THR A 109 2.53 -12.82 19.15
CA THR A 109 3.57 -13.22 18.21
C THR A 109 4.25 -11.96 17.69
N ASP A 110 5.06 -11.33 18.56
CA ASP A 110 6.02 -10.27 18.23
C ASP A 110 5.49 -9.13 17.32
N GLY A 111 4.20 -8.81 17.43
CA GLY A 111 3.55 -7.81 16.59
C GLY A 111 3.49 -8.13 15.09
N SER A 112 3.86 -9.35 14.65
CA SER A 112 4.01 -9.67 13.22
C SER A 112 2.70 -9.51 12.42
N GLY A 113 1.56 -9.81 13.05
CA GLY A 113 0.25 -9.57 12.47
C GLY A 113 -0.05 -8.09 12.30
N ALA A 114 0.40 -7.24 13.23
CA ALA A 114 0.22 -5.80 13.14
C ALA A 114 1.08 -5.20 12.02
N ALA A 115 2.36 -5.60 11.92
CA ALA A 115 3.23 -5.20 10.82
C ALA A 115 2.62 -5.56 9.44
N LYS A 116 2.07 -6.78 9.32
CA LYS A 116 1.42 -7.24 8.09
C LYS A 116 0.18 -6.41 7.75
N ASN A 117 -0.67 -6.14 8.73
CA ASN A 117 -1.88 -5.37 8.50
C ASN A 117 -1.57 -3.91 8.17
N ALA A 118 -0.55 -3.33 8.83
CA ALA A 118 -0.01 -2.00 8.51
C ALA A 118 0.46 -1.93 7.06
N TYR A 119 1.27 -2.90 6.63
CA TYR A 119 1.73 -3.02 5.24
C TYR A 119 0.55 -3.10 4.27
N HIS A 120 -0.44 -3.96 4.53
CA HIS A 120 -1.59 -4.10 3.64
C HIS A 120 -2.48 -2.85 3.60
N ALA A 121 -2.60 -2.12 4.70
CA ALA A 121 -3.32 -0.85 4.72
C ALA A 121 -2.57 0.20 3.87
N LEU A 122 -1.26 0.37 4.06
CA LEU A 122 -0.46 1.29 3.24
C LEU A 122 -0.48 0.89 1.76
N ASP A 123 -0.25 -0.38 1.44
CA ASP A 123 -0.33 -0.92 0.08
C ASP A 123 -1.70 -0.65 -0.54
N SER A 124 -2.77 -0.80 0.25
CA SER A 124 -4.13 -0.53 -0.22
C SER A 124 -4.37 0.93 -0.59
N VAL A 125 -3.80 1.87 0.17
CA VAL A 125 -3.90 3.31 -0.06
C VAL A 125 -3.09 3.69 -1.30
N TYR A 126 -1.81 3.33 -1.35
CA TYR A 126 -0.94 3.70 -2.45
C TYR A 126 -1.32 3.06 -3.78
N ARG A 127 -1.75 1.79 -3.76
CA ARG A 127 -2.23 1.13 -4.98
C ARG A 127 -3.50 1.80 -5.51
N PHE A 128 -4.40 2.23 -4.62
CA PHE A 128 -5.59 2.99 -5.01
C PHE A 128 -5.20 4.37 -5.55
N ALA A 129 -4.24 5.07 -4.92
CA ALA A 129 -3.71 6.34 -5.43
C ALA A 129 -3.13 6.22 -6.85
N VAL A 130 -2.43 5.13 -7.15
CA VAL A 130 -1.92 4.87 -8.51
C VAL A 130 -3.06 4.56 -9.49
N GLN A 131 -4.04 3.77 -9.07
CA GLN A 131 -5.20 3.43 -9.89
C GLN A 131 -6.03 4.65 -10.28
N GLU A 132 -6.23 5.58 -9.34
CA GLU A 132 -6.97 6.83 -9.55
C GLU A 132 -6.12 7.93 -10.22
N GLY A 133 -4.87 7.64 -10.59
CA GLY A 133 -3.98 8.60 -11.23
C GLY A 133 -3.49 9.74 -10.32
N VAL A 134 -3.74 9.65 -9.02
CA VAL A 134 -3.25 10.60 -8.01
C VAL A 134 -1.73 10.50 -7.89
N LEU A 135 -1.18 9.28 -7.93
CA LEU A 135 0.26 9.04 -7.97
C LEU A 135 0.64 8.28 -9.23
N TRP A 136 1.83 8.55 -9.76
CA TRP A 136 2.43 7.63 -10.73
C TRP A 136 2.98 6.38 -10.02
N SER A 137 3.05 5.25 -10.72
CA SER A 137 3.64 4.02 -10.17
C SER A 137 5.07 4.23 -9.65
N ARG A 138 5.85 5.10 -10.30
CA ARG A 138 7.20 5.51 -9.90
C ARG A 138 7.25 6.46 -8.70
N GLN A 139 6.12 6.83 -8.11
CA GLN A 139 6.05 7.66 -6.90
C GLN A 139 5.55 6.84 -5.71
N ASN A 140 5.15 5.59 -5.93
CA ASN A 140 4.65 4.73 -4.88
C ASN A 140 5.81 4.26 -3.99
N PRO A 141 5.93 4.75 -2.73
CA PRO A 141 7.02 4.37 -1.84
C PRO A 141 6.96 2.89 -1.43
N MET A 142 5.79 2.25 -1.55
CA MET A 142 5.62 0.81 -1.29
C MET A 142 6.27 -0.05 -2.38
N ALA A 143 6.48 0.47 -3.60
CA ALA A 143 7.06 -0.29 -4.70
C ALA A 143 8.54 -0.63 -4.47
N TRP A 144 9.23 0.17 -3.66
CA TRP A 144 10.65 -0.04 -3.30
C TRP A 144 10.84 -0.53 -1.86
N GLY A 145 9.76 -0.70 -1.10
CA GLY A 145 9.78 -1.21 0.27
C GLY A 145 9.86 -2.73 0.33
N THR A 146 10.63 -3.25 1.30
CA THR A 146 10.64 -4.70 1.56
C THR A 146 9.37 -5.11 2.30
N LYS A 147 8.60 -6.03 1.72
CA LYS A 147 7.41 -6.60 2.38
C LYS A 147 7.81 -7.30 3.69
N PRO A 148 7.12 -7.06 4.82
CA PRO A 148 7.41 -7.74 6.08
C PRO A 148 7.34 -9.26 5.95
N ARG A 149 8.36 -9.96 6.46
CA ARG A 149 8.43 -11.43 6.41
C ARG A 149 7.30 -12.04 7.24
N GLN A 150 6.56 -12.97 6.63
CA GLN A 150 5.49 -13.69 7.31
C GLN A 150 6.05 -14.61 8.40
N ALA A 151 5.60 -14.41 9.65
CA ALA A 151 5.88 -15.34 10.73
C ALA A 151 5.20 -16.69 10.48
N LYS A 152 5.86 -17.79 10.84
CA LYS A 152 5.28 -19.14 10.75
C LYS A 152 4.05 -19.22 11.67
N SER A 153 2.95 -19.76 11.14
CA SER A 153 1.73 -19.96 11.92
C SER A 153 2.01 -20.87 13.13
N ARG A 154 1.61 -20.41 14.32
CA ARG A 154 1.56 -21.23 15.56
C ARG A 154 0.28 -22.06 15.67
N ARG A 155 -0.67 -21.89 14.73
CA ARG A 155 -1.87 -22.72 14.68
C ARG A 155 -1.47 -24.10 14.17
N HIS A 156 -1.77 -25.10 14.98
CA HIS A 156 -1.64 -26.50 14.63
C HIS A 156 -3.03 -27.12 14.57
N ALA A 157 -3.18 -28.19 13.79
CA ALA A 157 -4.42 -28.95 13.77
C ALA A 157 -4.71 -29.48 15.18
N LEU A 158 -5.95 -29.34 15.64
CA LEU A 158 -6.37 -29.97 16.89
C LEU A 158 -6.33 -31.48 16.70
N SER A 159 -5.73 -32.22 17.63
CA SER A 159 -5.75 -33.67 17.55
C SER A 159 -7.19 -34.18 17.78
N PRO A 160 -7.60 -35.29 17.15
CA PRO A 160 -8.92 -35.89 17.40
C PRO A 160 -9.17 -36.15 18.89
N GLN A 161 -8.12 -36.50 19.64
CA GLN A 161 -8.17 -36.73 21.09
C GLN A 161 -8.49 -35.45 21.86
N LEU A 162 -7.88 -34.32 21.49
CA LEU A 162 -8.15 -33.02 22.12
C LEU A 162 -9.58 -32.56 21.83
N VAL A 163 -10.07 -32.79 20.61
CA VAL A 163 -11.47 -32.46 20.24
C VAL A 163 -12.47 -33.29 21.05
N LEU A 164 -12.20 -34.58 21.24
CA LEU A 164 -13.05 -35.44 22.08
C LEU A 164 -13.05 -34.98 23.54
N HIS A 165 -11.89 -34.64 24.09
CA HIS A 165 -11.76 -34.17 25.47
C HIS A 165 -12.52 -32.86 25.73
N LEU A 166 -12.45 -31.89 24.81
CA LEU A 166 -13.20 -30.64 24.94
C LEU A 166 -14.72 -30.86 24.88
N ARG A 167 -15.19 -31.82 24.08
CA ARG A 167 -16.62 -32.14 23.99
C ARG A 167 -17.14 -32.83 25.25
N THR A 168 -16.30 -33.61 25.94
CA THR A 168 -16.69 -34.32 27.16
C THR A 168 -16.49 -33.50 28.43
N SER A 169 -15.62 -32.49 28.45
CA SER A 169 -15.38 -31.63 29.62
C SER A 169 -16.39 -30.49 29.79
N THR A 170 -17.29 -30.30 28.82
CA THR A 170 -18.31 -29.23 28.85
C THR A 170 -19.69 -29.74 29.33
N ARG A 171 -19.72 -30.78 30.17
CA ARG A 171 -20.94 -31.37 30.73
C ARG A 171 -20.85 -31.39 32.25
#